data_AF-A0A174VHX2-F1
#
_entry.id   AF-A0A174VHX2-F1
#
_cell.length_a   1.000
_cell.length_b   1.000
_cell.length_c   1.000
_cell.angle_alpha   90.00
_cell.angle_beta   90.00
_cell.angle_gamma   90.00
#
_symmetry.space_group_name_H-M   'P 1'
#
loop_
_entity.id
_entity.type
_entity.pdbx_description
1 polymer ?
#
loop_
_entity_poly.entity_id
_entity_poly.type
_entity_poly.pdbx_seq_one_letter_code
_entity_poly.pdbx_strand_id
1 'polypeptide(L)'
;MGFLELLKRSQKESLMLVQAKEAEKFLKMKEKDDKLKIEKYTEEGILYCPKCLATNLKTTKKKYKILNTGGEAMLTDFDGNVLGSVSSKNLDLVCACCGHKWNNKINKK
;
A
#
# COMPACT_ATOMS: atom_id res chain seq x y z
N MET A 1 -39.24 12.69 28.82
CA MET A 1 -37.79 12.97 28.78
C MET A 1 -37.49 14.05 29.80
N GLY A 2 -36.62 13.77 30.77
CA GLY A 2 -36.36 14.65 31.91
C GLY A 2 -35.36 15.75 31.55
N PHE A 3 -35.48 16.93 32.17
CA PHE A 3 -34.57 18.08 31.96
C PHE A 3 -33.08 17.71 32.08
N LEU A 4 -32.74 16.79 32.99
CA LEU A 4 -31.38 16.26 33.17
C LEU A 4 -30.85 15.50 31.95
N GLU A 5 -31.70 14.80 31.19
CA GLU A 5 -31.30 14.08 29.98
C GLU A 5 -30.93 15.06 28.86
N LEU A 6 -31.66 16.17 28.75
CA LEU A 6 -31.38 17.23 27.77
C LEU A 6 -30.02 17.88 28.02
N LEU A 7 -29.68 18.14 29.29
CA LEU A 7 -28.37 18.68 29.67
C LEU A 7 -27.22 17.71 29.34
N LYS A 8 -27.39 16.42 29.64
CA LYS A 8 -26.39 15.39 29.30
C LYS A 8 -26.18 15.27 27.78
N ARG A 9 -27.26 15.38 26.99
CA ARG A 9 -27.19 15.34 25.52
C ARG A 9 -26.44 16.56 24.96
N SER A 10 -26.74 17.76 25.45
CA SER A 10 -26.05 19.00 25.06
C SER A 10 -24.55 18.98 25.36
N GLN A 11 -24.14 18.43 26.52
CA GLN A 11 -22.72 18.26 26.84
C GLN A 11 -22.02 17.22 25.93
N LYS A 12 -22.72 16.15 25.56
CA LYS A 12 -22.18 15.13 24.65
C LYS A 12 -22.01 15.66 23.22
N GLU A 13 -22.96 16.46 22.74
CA GLU A 13 -22.90 17.08 21.41
C GLU A 13 -21.76 18.09 21.31
N SER A 14 -21.56 18.93 22.33
CA SER A 14 -20.44 19.87 22.37
C SER A 14 -19.08 19.16 22.44
N LEU A 15 -18.95 18.07 23.19
CA LEU A 15 -17.74 17.24 23.21
C LEU A 15 -17.43 16.62 21.84
N MET A 16 -18.45 16.06 21.15
CA MET A 16 -18.25 15.48 19.82
C MET A 16 -17.82 16.53 18.78
N LEU A 17 -18.35 17.75 18.85
CA LEU A 17 -17.95 18.84 17.95
C LEU A 17 -16.48 19.27 18.16
N VAL A 18 -16.00 19.27 19.41
CA VAL A 18 -14.59 19.56 19.71
C VAL A 18 -13.69 18.47 19.15
N GLN A 19 -14.03 17.19 19.37
CA GLN A 19 -13.26 16.06 18.84
C GLN A 19 -13.24 16.03 17.31
N ALA A 20 -14.37 16.35 16.66
CA ALA A 20 -14.44 16.42 15.20
C ALA A 20 -13.53 17.52 14.63
N LYS A 21 -13.55 18.73 15.21
CA LYS A 21 -12.67 19.82 14.79
C LYS A 21 -11.19 19.51 15.00
N GLU A 22 -10.86 18.78 16.06
CA GLU A 22 -9.49 18.36 16.33
C GLU A 22 -9.02 17.30 15.32
N ALA A 23 -9.87 16.32 15.00
CA ALA A 23 -9.61 15.34 13.95
C ALA A 23 -9.44 16.01 12.56
N GLU A 24 -10.26 17.01 12.23
CA GLU A 24 -10.11 17.77 10.99
C GLU A 24 -8.78 18.53 10.90
N LYS A 25 -8.35 19.14 12.01
CA LYS A 25 -7.05 19.81 12.09
C LYS A 25 -5.90 18.81 11.90
N PHE A 26 -6.01 17.64 12.53
CA PHE A 26 -5.02 16.57 12.41
C PHE A 26 -4.94 16.04 10.96
N LEU A 27 -6.08 15.84 10.30
CA LEU A 27 -6.13 15.43 8.90
C LEU A 27 -5.47 16.46 7.99
N LYS A 28 -5.80 17.76 8.14
CA LYS A 28 -5.20 18.85 7.36
C LYS A 28 -3.69 18.96 7.58
N MET A 29 -3.21 18.73 8.79
CA MET A 29 -1.78 18.74 9.10
C MET A 29 -1.08 17.56 8.40
N LYS A 30 -1.66 16.36 8.51
CA LYS A 30 -1.13 15.16 7.87
C LYS A 30 -1.06 15.27 6.34
N GLU A 31 -2.08 15.86 5.71
CA GLU A 31 -2.06 16.12 4.26
C GLU A 31 -0.92 17.05 3.83
N LYS A 32 -0.61 18.07 4.65
CA LYS A 32 0.52 18.97 4.38
C LYS A 32 1.86 18.25 4.53
N ASP A 33 2.00 17.45 5.58
CA ASP A 33 3.22 16.66 5.82
C ASP A 33 3.46 15.64 4.71
N ASP A 34 2.39 14.99 4.23
CA ASP A 34 2.46 14.02 3.14
C ASP A 34 2.86 14.69 1.82
N LYS A 35 2.33 15.89 1.52
CA LYS A 35 2.76 16.68 0.34
C LYS A 35 4.24 17.06 0.43
N LEU A 36 4.69 17.56 1.57
CA LEU A 36 6.09 17.94 1.78
C LEU A 36 7.03 16.74 1.60
N LYS A 37 6.63 15.54 2.06
CA LYS A 37 7.39 14.31 1.83
C LYS A 37 7.46 13.93 0.35
N ILE A 38 6.34 14.02 -0.37
CA ILE A 38 6.30 13.72 -1.80
C ILE A 38 7.23 14.65 -2.58
N GLU A 39 7.19 15.96 -2.30
CA GLU A 39 8.07 16.95 -2.93
C GLU A 39 9.54 16.60 -2.69
N LYS A 40 9.94 16.39 -1.44
CA LYS A 40 11.31 15.97 -1.09
C LYS A 40 11.75 14.68 -1.77
N TYR A 41 10.90 13.65 -1.77
CA TYR A 41 11.24 12.38 -2.42
C TYR A 41 11.38 12.53 -3.93
N THR A 42 10.61 13.43 -4.53
CA THR A 42 10.68 13.71 -5.97
C THR A 42 11.96 14.48 -6.32
N GLU A 43 12.34 15.46 -5.50
CA GLU A 43 13.60 16.22 -5.67
C GLU A 43 14.85 15.34 -5.45
N GLU A 44 14.83 14.49 -4.42
CA GLU A 44 15.95 13.61 -4.06
C GLU A 44 15.99 12.31 -4.90
N GLY A 45 14.98 12.06 -5.74
CA GLY A 45 14.87 10.85 -6.55
C GLY A 45 14.67 9.57 -5.73
N ILE A 46 14.11 9.68 -4.52
CA ILE A 46 13.87 8.55 -3.63
C ILE A 46 12.67 7.74 -4.12
N LEU A 47 12.83 6.42 -4.22
CA LEU A 47 11.72 5.51 -4.52
C LEU A 47 10.82 5.36 -3.28
N TYR A 48 9.52 5.63 -3.44
CA TYR A 48 8.53 5.53 -2.38
C TYR A 48 7.24 4.82 -2.83
N CYS A 49 6.45 4.37 -1.86
CA CYS A 49 5.15 3.78 -2.09
C CYS A 49 4.05 4.84 -2.32
N PRO A 50 3.30 4.83 -3.42
CA PRO A 50 2.25 5.83 -3.68
C PRO A 50 1.06 5.72 -2.70
N LYS A 51 0.89 4.58 -2.02
CA LYS A 51 -0.22 4.33 -1.09
C LYS A 51 0.09 4.77 0.34
N CYS A 52 1.33 4.64 0.78
CA CYS A 52 1.70 4.86 2.19
C CYS A 52 2.94 5.73 2.39
N LEU A 53 3.54 6.22 1.30
CA LEU A 53 4.74 7.07 1.27
C LEU A 53 5.98 6.46 1.94
N ALA A 54 5.94 5.16 2.26
CA ALA A 54 7.09 4.46 2.80
C ALA A 54 8.13 4.20 1.71
N THR A 55 9.40 4.32 2.09
CA THR A 55 10.57 4.05 1.23
C THR A 55 11.04 2.59 1.32
N ASN A 56 10.42 1.79 2.19
CA ASN A 56 10.79 0.39 2.38
C ASN A 56 10.13 -0.50 1.33
N LEU A 57 10.90 -0.81 0.29
CA LEU A 57 10.51 -1.66 -0.84
C LEU A 57 11.18 -3.02 -0.71
N LYS A 58 10.41 -4.09 -0.94
CA LYS A 58 10.91 -5.47 -0.95
C LYS A 58 10.67 -6.07 -2.33
N THR A 59 11.62 -6.88 -2.77
CA THR A 59 11.44 -7.72 -3.95
C THR A 59 11.01 -9.12 -3.48
N THR A 60 9.88 -9.60 -4.00
CA THR A 60 9.40 -10.95 -3.75
C THR A 60 9.41 -11.76 -5.03
N LYS A 61 9.92 -13.00 -4.97
CA LYS A 61 9.87 -13.93 -6.11
C LYS A 61 8.43 -14.38 -6.34
N LYS A 62 7.98 -14.40 -7.59
CA LYS A 62 6.70 -15.04 -7.95
C LYS A 62 6.74 -16.51 -7.55
N LYS A 63 5.64 -17.00 -6.94
CA LYS A 63 5.52 -18.41 -6.55
C LYS A 63 5.30 -19.25 -7.81
N TYR A 64 6.26 -20.11 -8.13
CA TYR A 64 6.12 -21.09 -9.21
C TYR A 64 5.48 -22.37 -8.69
N LYS A 65 4.75 -23.05 -9.58
CA LYS A 65 4.48 -24.48 -9.42
C LYS A 65 5.54 -25.22 -10.25
N ILE A 66 6.25 -26.14 -9.62
CA ILE A 66 7.08 -27.09 -10.35
C ILE A 66 6.11 -28.13 -10.89
N LEU A 67 5.93 -28.16 -12.21
CA LEU A 67 5.11 -29.18 -12.86
C LEU A 67 6.06 -30.25 -13.37
N ASN A 68 5.96 -31.45 -12.80
CA ASN A 68 6.81 -32.57 -13.19
C ASN A 68 6.07 -33.36 -14.28
N THR A 69 6.27 -32.97 -15.53
CA THR A 69 5.67 -33.63 -16.70
C THR A 69 6.71 -34.55 -17.33
N GLY A 70 6.75 -35.83 -16.92
CA GLY A 70 7.45 -36.87 -17.67
C GLY A 70 8.99 -36.89 -17.56
N GLY A 71 9.57 -36.46 -16.43
CA GLY A 71 11.00 -36.62 -16.15
C GLY A 71 11.85 -35.35 -16.26
N GLU A 72 11.28 -34.26 -16.80
CA GLU A 72 11.93 -32.94 -16.83
C GLU A 72 11.17 -31.96 -15.94
N ALA A 73 11.89 -31.33 -15.00
CA ALA A 73 11.32 -30.33 -14.10
C ALA A 73 11.16 -29.00 -14.83
N MET A 74 9.94 -28.67 -15.25
CA MET A 74 9.61 -27.36 -15.82
C MET A 74 9.04 -26.43 -14.74
N LEU A 75 9.55 -25.20 -14.70
CA LEU A 75 8.98 -24.12 -13.89
C LEU A 75 7.86 -23.48 -14.67
N THR A 76 6.62 -23.57 -14.17
CA THR A 76 5.48 -22.86 -14.76
C THR A 76 5.06 -21.72 -13.85
N ASP A 77 4.67 -20.58 -14.43
CA ASP A 77 3.92 -19.56 -13.69
C ASP A 77 2.51 -20.06 -13.34
N PHE A 78 1.78 -19.30 -12.53
CA PHE A 78 0.42 -19.69 -12.12
C PHE A 78 -0.57 -19.68 -13.29
N ASP A 79 -0.21 -19.03 -14.40
CA ASP A 79 -0.99 -18.91 -15.63
C ASP A 79 -0.67 -20.03 -16.65
N GLY A 80 0.24 -20.96 -16.31
CA GLY A 80 0.56 -22.14 -17.13
C GLY A 80 1.64 -21.92 -18.19
N ASN A 81 2.31 -20.77 -18.20
CA ASN A 81 3.44 -20.54 -19.11
C ASN A 81 4.69 -21.25 -18.59
N VAL A 82 5.32 -22.01 -19.49
CA VAL A 82 6.61 -22.66 -19.26
C VAL A 82 7.72 -21.61 -19.26
N LEU A 83 8.39 -21.45 -18.12
CA LEU A 83 9.52 -20.54 -17.94
C LEU A 83 10.81 -21.34 -18.02
N GLY A 84 11.48 -21.29 -19.17
CA GLY A 84 12.76 -21.97 -19.41
C GLY A 84 13.95 -21.43 -18.61
N SER A 85 13.79 -20.40 -17.77
CA SER A 85 14.80 -19.93 -16.82
C SER A 85 14.23 -18.96 -15.78
N VAL A 86 14.81 -18.93 -14.58
CA VAL A 86 14.55 -17.89 -13.55
C VAL A 86 15.15 -16.57 -14.04
N SER A 87 14.45 -15.89 -14.94
CA SER A 87 14.84 -14.57 -15.46
C SER A 87 14.39 -13.46 -14.49
N SER A 88 15.11 -12.34 -14.48
CA SER A 88 14.82 -11.10 -13.72
C SER A 88 13.42 -10.51 -13.97
N LYS A 89 12.70 -11.02 -14.97
CA LYS A 89 11.30 -10.70 -15.30
C LYS A 89 10.26 -11.18 -14.26
N ASN A 90 10.69 -11.90 -13.23
CA ASN A 90 9.81 -12.62 -12.33
C ASN A 90 9.85 -12.16 -10.86
N LEU A 91 10.39 -10.95 -10.61
CA LEU A 91 10.37 -10.30 -9.30
C LEU A 91 9.19 -9.32 -9.24
N ASP A 92 8.35 -9.48 -8.22
CA ASP A 92 7.35 -8.49 -7.86
C ASP A 92 7.99 -7.50 -6.89
N LEU A 93 7.94 -6.22 -7.20
CA LEU A 93 8.25 -5.16 -6.24
C LEU A 93 7.01 -4.98 -5.36
N VAL A 94 7.20 -5.03 -4.03
CA VAL A 94 6.12 -4.96 -3.05
C VAL A 94 6.50 -4.01 -1.92
N CYS A 95 5.55 -3.21 -1.46
CA CYS A 95 5.78 -2.31 -0.34
C CYS A 95 5.81 -3.12 0.95
N ALA A 96 6.88 -3.00 1.72
CA ALA A 96 7.02 -3.74 2.98
C ALA A 96 6.00 -3.31 4.05
N CYS A 97 5.48 -2.09 3.95
CA CYS A 97 4.58 -1.51 4.95
C CYS A 97 3.10 -1.80 4.64
N CYS A 98 2.65 -1.56 3.40
CA CYS A 98 1.23 -1.69 3.03
C CYS A 98 0.91 -2.84 2.07
N GLY A 99 1.92 -3.55 1.57
CA GLY A 99 1.75 -4.67 0.63
C GLY A 99 1.37 -4.26 -0.80
N HIS A 100 1.42 -2.97 -1.15
CA HIS A 100 1.17 -2.51 -2.52
C HIS A 100 2.17 -3.18 -3.47
N LYS A 101 1.66 -3.86 -4.50
CA LYS A 101 2.47 -4.54 -5.52
C LYS A 101 2.52 -3.69 -6.77
N TRP A 102 3.72 -3.39 -7.24
CA TRP A 102 3.90 -2.76 -8.55
C TRP A 102 3.85 -3.86 -9.58
N ASN A 103 2.73 -3.94 -10.29
CA ASN A 103 2.51 -5.00 -11.26
C ASN A 103 3.44 -4.76 -12.45
N ASN A 104 4.53 -5.53 -12.54
CA ASN A 104 5.52 -5.43 -13.60
C ASN A 104 4.99 -6.13 -14.87
N LYS A 105 3.88 -5.65 -15.43
CA LYS A 105 3.49 -6.01 -16.80
C LYS A 105 4.24 -5.10 -17.74
N ILE A 106 5.49 -5.47 -18.05
CA ILE A 106 6.18 -4.91 -19.21
C ILE A 106 5.41 -5.41 -20.44
N ASN A 107 4.44 -4.61 -20.91
CA ASN A 107 3.84 -4.79 -22.23
C ASN A 107 4.98 -4.67 -23.25
N LYS A 108 5.46 -5.83 -23.72
CA LYS A 108 6.28 -5.86 -24.93
C LYS A 108 5.36 -5.49 -26.11
N LYS A 109 5.63 -4.34 -26.73
CA LYS A 109 5.28 -4.12 -28.14
C LYS A 109 6.08 -5.09 -29.01
#